data_AF-A0A3P1C3I3-F1
#
_entry.id   AF-A0A3P1C3I3-F1
#
_cell.length_a   1.000
_cell.length_b   1.000
_cell.length_c   1.000
_cell.angle_alpha   90.00
_cell.angle_beta   90.00
_cell.angle_gamma   90.00
#
_symmetry.space_group_name_H-M   'P 1'
#
loop_
_entity.id
_entity.type
_entity.pdbx_description
1 polymer ?
#
loop_
_entity_poly.entity_id
_entity_poly.type
_entity_poly.pdbx_seq_one_letter_code
_entity_poly.pdbx_strand_id
1 'polypeptide(L)'
;MKFLYRYYYTFFQLHLRDREIGRNKNLPWFSALIQVTAGLLFLFLGTYWGLLWLIESKPITGGLQKYHIYLLVALLFWALHYLLFQHFGVNKQTGLTDQYTFEGTAQTKLFFWIIWVGSFLFVVILGFLRHQ
;
A
#
# COMPACT_ATOMS: atom_id res chain seq x y z
N MET A 1 11.38 4.71 7.11
CA MET A 1 12.20 3.55 6.69
C MET A 1 11.73 2.23 7.32
N LYS A 2 11.95 1.97 8.62
CA LYS A 2 11.53 0.70 9.28
C LYS A 2 10.04 0.38 9.16
N PHE A 3 9.17 1.40 9.21
CA PHE A 3 7.72 1.23 9.03
C PHE A 3 7.35 0.62 7.66
N LEU A 4 7.93 1.13 6.58
CA LEU A 4 7.64 0.66 5.22
C LEU A 4 8.02 -0.80 5.04
N TYR A 5 9.21 -1.17 5.52
CA TYR A 5 9.65 -2.57 5.50
C TYR A 5 8.73 -3.46 6.33
N ARG A 6 8.39 -3.07 7.57
CA ARG A 6 7.45 -3.84 8.42
C ARG A 6 6.07 -4.00 7.78
N TYR A 7 5.57 -2.95 7.14
CA TYR A 7 4.30 -2.95 6.41
C TYR A 7 4.34 -3.93 5.24
N TYR A 8 5.38 -3.86 4.40
CA TYR A 8 5.61 -4.79 3.30
C TYR A 8 5.77 -6.24 3.79
N TYR A 9 6.64 -6.46 4.78
CA TYR A 9 6.97 -7.80 5.26
C TYR A 9 5.75 -8.50 5.87
N THR A 10 4.87 -7.74 6.51
CA THR A 10 3.60 -8.26 7.05
C THR A 10 2.73 -8.89 5.95
N PHE A 11 2.56 -8.21 4.82
CA PHE A 11 1.82 -8.77 3.69
C PHE A 11 2.61 -9.84 2.96
N PHE A 12 3.94 -9.71 2.88
CA PHE A 12 4.79 -10.75 2.32
C PHE A 12 4.58 -12.08 3.03
N GLN A 13 4.62 -12.10 4.36
CA GLN A 13 4.38 -13.32 5.14
C GLN A 13 2.98 -13.90 4.91
N LEU A 14 1.97 -13.04 4.74
CA LEU A 14 0.61 -13.48 4.43
C LEU A 14 0.56 -14.20 3.08
N HIS A 15 1.12 -13.59 2.03
CA HIS A 15 1.15 -14.17 0.69
C HIS A 15 2.07 -15.39 0.58
N LEU A 16 3.14 -15.45 1.38
CA LEU A 16 4.01 -16.62 1.47
C LEU A 16 3.24 -17.82 2.04
N ARG A 17 2.52 -17.62 3.15
CA ARG A 17 1.66 -18.64 3.74
C ARG A 17 0.59 -19.10 2.75
N ASP A 18 -0.06 -18.17 2.05
CA ASP A 18 -1.09 -18.50 1.05
C ASP A 18 -0.53 -19.32 -0.11
N ARG A 19 0.76 -19.15 -0.45
CA ARG A 19 1.46 -19.99 -1.43
C ARG A 19 1.78 -21.38 -0.89
N GLU A 20 2.26 -21.47 0.35
CA GLU A 20 2.62 -22.74 1.00
C GLU A 20 1.41 -23.66 1.17
N ILE A 21 0.24 -23.10 1.50
CA ILE A 21 -1.03 -23.85 1.60
C ILE A 21 -1.70 -24.09 0.24
N GLY A 22 -1.08 -23.67 -0.88
CA GLY A 22 -1.60 -23.87 -2.23
C GLY A 22 -2.80 -22.97 -2.62
N ARG A 23 -3.15 -21.97 -1.81
CA ARG A 23 -4.26 -21.04 -2.07
C ARG A 23 -3.96 -20.02 -3.16
N ASN A 24 -2.70 -19.62 -3.31
CA ASN A 24 -2.27 -18.67 -4.33
C ASN A 24 -0.91 -19.06 -4.94
N LYS A 25 -0.83 -19.16 -6.27
CA LYS A 25 0.43 -19.50 -6.97
C LYS A 25 1.30 -18.29 -7.30
N ASN A 26 0.84 -17.09 -7.00
CA ASN A 26 1.57 -15.86 -7.31
C ASN A 26 2.85 -15.70 -6.47
N LEU A 27 3.78 -14.89 -6.97
CA LEU A 27 5.00 -14.54 -6.26
C LEU A 27 4.68 -13.69 -5.02
N PRO A 28 5.01 -14.11 -3.79
CA PRO A 28 4.62 -13.41 -2.56
C PRO A 28 5.10 -11.96 -2.51
N TRP A 29 6.32 -11.70 -2.99
CA TRP A 29 6.88 -10.34 -3.05
C TRP A 29 6.08 -9.41 -3.95
N PHE A 30 5.56 -9.91 -5.06
CA PHE A 30 4.82 -9.11 -6.02
C PHE A 30 3.43 -8.79 -5.50
N SER A 31 2.72 -9.78 -4.97
CA SER A 31 1.41 -9.60 -4.34
C SER A 31 1.48 -8.63 -3.16
N ALA A 32 2.51 -8.77 -2.30
CA ALA A 32 2.72 -7.85 -1.19
C ALA A 32 3.02 -6.42 -1.66
N LEU A 33 3.85 -6.26 -2.70
CA LEU A 33 4.17 -4.95 -3.27
C LEU A 33 2.92 -4.27 -3.85
N ILE A 34 2.08 -5.01 -4.59
CA ILE A 34 0.79 -4.49 -5.09
C ILE A 34 -0.08 -4.04 -3.93
N GLN A 35 -0.20 -4.86 -2.89
CA GLN A 35 -1.08 -4.58 -1.75
C GLN A 35 -0.63 -3.33 -0.98
N VAL A 36 0.68 -3.17 -0.74
CA VAL A 36 1.25 -1.95 -0.14
C VAL A 36 1.08 -0.74 -1.04
N THR A 37 1.31 -0.89 -2.35
CA THR A 37 1.11 0.19 -3.34
C THR A 37 -0.34 0.67 -3.31
N ALA A 38 -1.30 -0.25 -3.32
CA ALA A 38 -2.71 0.08 -3.22
C ALA A 38 -3.03 0.81 -1.90
N GLY A 39 -2.62 0.27 -0.75
CA GLY A 39 -2.89 0.91 0.55
C GLY A 39 -2.35 2.34 0.64
N LEU A 40 -1.12 2.56 0.17
CA LEU A 40 -0.53 3.91 0.13
C LEU A 40 -1.25 4.82 -0.87
N LEU A 41 -1.65 4.33 -2.04
CA LEU A 41 -2.43 5.09 -3.01
C LEU A 41 -3.75 5.56 -2.40
N PHE A 42 -4.50 4.69 -1.74
CA PHE A 42 -5.77 5.06 -1.10
C PHE A 42 -5.56 6.05 0.04
N LEU A 43 -4.50 5.93 0.84
CA LEU A 43 -4.15 6.96 1.83
C LEU A 43 -3.88 8.32 1.19
N PHE A 44 -3.09 8.36 0.11
CA PHE A 44 -2.80 9.60 -0.61
C PHE A 44 -4.05 10.22 -1.22
N LEU A 45 -4.89 9.42 -1.90
CA LEU A 45 -6.13 9.89 -2.52
C LEU A 45 -7.12 10.41 -1.47
N GLY A 46 -7.29 9.68 -0.36
CA GLY A 46 -8.15 10.09 0.74
C GLY A 46 -7.68 11.39 1.36
N THR A 47 -6.37 11.53 1.60
CA THR A 47 -5.81 12.76 2.17
C THR A 47 -5.99 13.93 1.22
N TYR A 48 -5.72 13.74 -0.07
CA TYR A 48 -5.94 14.75 -1.09
C TYR A 48 -7.41 15.22 -1.14
N TRP A 49 -8.37 14.28 -1.16
CA TRP A 49 -9.78 14.64 -1.15
C TRP A 49 -10.23 15.30 0.16
N GLY A 50 -9.74 14.85 1.30
CA GLY A 50 -10.00 15.48 2.59
C GLY A 50 -9.50 16.92 2.63
N LEU A 51 -8.30 17.19 2.08
CA LEU A 51 -7.77 18.53 1.97
C LEU A 51 -8.61 19.40 1.02
N LEU A 52 -8.99 18.90 -0.15
CA LEU A 52 -9.86 19.64 -1.08
C LEU A 52 -11.20 20.02 -0.44
N TRP A 53 -11.76 19.13 0.39
CA TRP A 53 -12.99 19.36 1.14
C TRP A 53 -12.81 20.47 2.19
N LEU A 54 -11.72 20.46 2.95
CA LEU A 54 -11.42 21.48 3.97
C LEU A 54 -11.24 22.89 3.39
N ILE A 55 -10.76 23.02 2.16
CA ILE A 55 -10.51 24.32 1.52
C ILE A 55 -11.63 24.76 0.57
N GLU A 56 -12.79 24.07 0.59
CA GLU A 56 -13.96 24.32 -0.28
C GLU A 56 -13.65 24.38 -1.79
N SER A 57 -12.53 23.78 -2.19
CA SER A 57 -12.10 23.82 -3.58
C SER A 57 -12.92 22.83 -4.41
N LYS A 58 -13.47 23.31 -5.53
CA LYS A 58 -14.03 22.40 -6.53
C LYS A 58 -12.87 21.54 -7.08
N PRO A 59 -13.02 20.21 -7.13
CA PRO A 59 -12.00 19.39 -7.78
C PRO A 59 -11.92 19.82 -9.25
N ILE A 60 -10.70 19.88 -9.77
CA ILE A 60 -10.44 20.18 -11.17
C ILE A 60 -10.84 18.96 -12.01
N THR A 61 -12.14 18.72 -12.22
CA THR A 61 -12.66 17.55 -12.94
C THR A 61 -12.48 17.72 -14.44
N GLY A 62 -11.39 17.16 -14.98
CA GLY A 62 -11.13 17.04 -16.41
C GLY A 62 -10.57 15.67 -16.76
N GLY A 63 -10.84 15.16 -17.97
CA GLY A 63 -10.44 13.82 -18.44
C GLY A 63 -8.93 13.51 -18.35
N LEU A 64 -8.07 14.53 -18.24
CA LEU A 64 -6.65 14.37 -17.94
C LEU A 64 -6.38 13.62 -16.62
N GLN A 65 -7.30 13.64 -15.64
CA GLN A 65 -7.08 13.05 -14.31
C GLN A 65 -6.82 11.54 -14.30
N LYS A 66 -7.42 10.76 -15.21
CA LYS A 66 -7.26 9.29 -15.21
C LYS A 66 -5.81 8.87 -15.50
N TYR A 67 -5.17 9.52 -16.45
CA TYR A 67 -3.77 9.25 -16.80
C TYR A 67 -2.80 9.64 -15.68
N HIS A 68 -3.08 10.73 -14.96
CA HIS A 68 -2.29 11.13 -13.80
C HIS A 68 -2.39 10.12 -12.65
N ILE A 69 -3.57 9.51 -12.44
CA ILE A 69 -3.73 8.44 -11.45
C ILE A 69 -2.92 7.21 -11.86
N TYR A 70 -2.98 6.77 -13.12
CA TYR A 70 -2.17 5.63 -13.59
C TYR A 70 -0.66 5.91 -13.47
N LEU A 71 -0.23 7.13 -13.82
CA LEU A 71 1.15 7.56 -13.66
C LEU A 71 1.58 7.56 -12.19
N LEU A 72 0.73 8.08 -11.30
CA LEU A 72 0.98 8.08 -9.85
C LEU A 72 1.12 6.64 -9.32
N VAL A 73 0.26 5.73 -9.75
CA VAL A 73 0.34 4.31 -9.39
C VAL A 73 1.66 3.69 -9.87
N ALA A 74 2.03 3.93 -11.13
CA ALA A 74 3.28 3.41 -11.69
C ALA A 74 4.51 3.96 -10.95
N LEU A 75 4.54 5.26 -10.67
CA LEU A 75 5.62 5.91 -9.91
C LEU A 75 5.71 5.40 -8.48
N LEU A 76 4.57 5.25 -7.80
CA LEU A 76 4.52 4.73 -6.43
C LEU A 76 5.02 3.28 -6.38
N PHE A 77 4.55 2.45 -7.31
CA PHE A 77 4.99 1.05 -7.43
C PHE A 77 6.49 0.96 -7.70
N TRP A 78 7.00 1.76 -8.65
CA TRP A 78 8.41 1.81 -8.99
C TRP A 78 9.27 2.30 -7.82
N ALA A 79 8.86 3.37 -7.14
CA ALA A 79 9.55 3.90 -5.97
C ALA A 79 9.60 2.88 -4.82
N LEU A 80 8.49 2.19 -4.55
CA LEU A 80 8.44 1.13 -3.54
C LEU A 80 9.33 -0.05 -3.91
N HIS A 81 9.29 -0.48 -5.17
CA HIS A 81 10.17 -1.54 -5.67
C HIS A 81 11.65 -1.15 -5.49
N TYR A 82 12.02 0.06 -5.90
CA TYR A 82 13.39 0.56 -5.74
C TYR A 82 13.79 0.62 -4.26
N LEU A 83 12.97 1.23 -3.41
CA LEU A 83 13.27 1.36 -1.98
C LEU A 83 13.43 0.00 -1.32
N LEU A 84 12.49 -0.93 -1.52
CA LEU A 84 12.53 -2.24 -0.86
C LEU A 84 13.67 -3.12 -1.39
N PHE A 85 13.82 -3.24 -2.71
CA PHE A 85 14.74 -4.23 -3.28
C PHE A 85 16.15 -3.70 -3.52
N GLN A 86 16.30 -2.43 -3.92
CA GLN A 86 17.62 -1.84 -4.21
C GLN A 86 18.21 -1.13 -3.00
N HIS A 87 17.40 -0.37 -2.25
CA HIS A 87 17.93 0.41 -1.12
C HIS A 87 17.98 -0.41 0.19
N PHE A 88 16.92 -1.13 0.53
CA PHE A 88 16.90 -2.02 1.69
C PHE A 88 17.49 -3.40 1.42
N GLY A 89 17.72 -3.80 0.17
CA GLY A 89 18.23 -5.12 -0.14
C GLY A 89 17.30 -6.26 0.29
N VAL A 90 15.98 -6.03 0.25
CA VAL A 90 15.00 -7.07 0.61
C VAL A 90 15.10 -8.25 -0.36
N ASN A 91 15.25 -9.46 0.14
CA ASN A 91 15.27 -10.66 -0.69
C ASN A 91 13.84 -11.01 -1.15
N LYS A 92 13.64 -11.21 -2.47
CA LYS A 92 12.33 -11.53 -3.07
C LYS A 92 11.79 -12.91 -2.68
N GLN A 93 12.64 -13.83 -2.26
CA GLN A 93 12.26 -15.20 -1.87
C GLN A 93 11.89 -15.28 -0.38
N THR A 94 12.63 -14.60 0.49
CA THR A 94 12.43 -14.69 1.95
C THR A 94 11.72 -13.46 2.54
N GLY A 95 11.69 -12.35 1.82
CA GLY A 95 11.15 -11.06 2.29
C GLY A 95 12.04 -10.35 3.30
N LEU A 96 13.18 -10.93 3.67
CA LEU A 96 14.09 -10.41 4.70
C LEU A 96 15.13 -9.44 4.12
N THR A 97 15.66 -8.58 4.98
CA THR A 97 16.82 -7.72 4.71
C THR A 97 17.88 -7.91 5.78
N ASP A 98 19.15 -7.84 5.39
CA ASP A 98 20.29 -7.89 6.32
C ASP A 98 20.37 -6.66 7.23
N GLN A 99 19.70 -5.57 6.85
CA GLN A 99 19.74 -4.32 7.60
C GLN A 99 18.83 -4.33 8.84
N TYR A 100 17.82 -5.21 8.88
CA TYR A 100 16.80 -5.18 9.93
C TYR A 100 15.97 -6.47 10.01
N THR A 101 16.11 -7.19 11.12
CA THR A 101 15.28 -8.35 11.45
C THR A 101 13.95 -7.91 12.07
N PHE A 102 12.84 -8.40 11.53
CA PHE A 102 11.50 -8.14 12.05
C PHE A 102 10.69 -9.43 12.05
N GLU A 103 10.14 -9.76 13.22
CA GLU A 103 9.19 -10.85 13.36
C GLU A 103 7.77 -10.27 13.51
N GLY A 104 6.90 -10.62 12.56
CA GLY A 104 5.51 -10.16 12.57
C GLY A 104 4.70 -10.87 13.64
N THR A 105 4.49 -10.21 14.79
CA THR A 105 3.53 -10.65 15.82
C THR A 105 2.09 -10.55 15.32
N ALA A 106 1.15 -11.30 15.94
CA ALA A 106 -0.27 -11.20 15.59
C ALA A 106 -0.82 -9.76 15.70
N GLN A 107 -0.37 -9.01 16.72
CA GLN A 107 -0.76 -7.61 16.92
C GLN A 107 -0.28 -6.70 15.77
N THR A 108 0.98 -6.85 15.33
CA THR A 108 1.49 -6.03 14.22
C THR A 108 0.83 -6.38 12.89
N LYS A 109 0.53 -7.67 12.66
CA LYS A 109 -0.23 -8.12 11.50
C LYS A 109 -1.63 -7.49 11.47
N LEU A 110 -2.34 -7.52 12.60
CA LEU A 110 -3.66 -6.91 12.72
C LEU A 110 -3.60 -5.39 12.53
N PHE A 111 -2.63 -4.72 13.14
CA PHE A 111 -2.43 -3.27 13.01
C PHE A 111 -2.26 -2.84 11.54
N PHE A 112 -1.37 -3.49 10.80
CA PHE A 112 -1.15 -3.16 9.39
C PHE A 112 -2.33 -3.54 8.50
N TRP A 113 -3.06 -4.61 8.84
CA TRP A 113 -4.30 -4.95 8.17
C TRP A 113 -5.38 -3.87 8.38
N ILE A 114 -5.54 -3.36 9.60
CA ILE A 114 -6.45 -2.25 9.93
C ILE A 114 -6.05 -0.99 9.15
N ILE A 115 -4.75 -0.65 9.08
CA ILE A 115 -4.28 0.50 8.27
C ILE A 115 -4.68 0.31 6.80
N TRP A 116 -4.45 -0.88 6.25
CA TRP A 116 -4.77 -1.16 4.87
C TRP A 116 -6.28 -1.04 4.63
N VAL A 117 -7.13 -1.73 5.38
CA VAL A 117 -8.60 -1.61 5.23
C VAL A 117 -9.09 -0.19 5.48
N GLY A 118 -8.56 0.46 6.53
CA GLY A 118 -8.85 1.84 6.89
C GLY A 118 -8.57 2.82 5.77
N SER A 119 -7.51 2.61 4.98
CA SER A 119 -7.20 3.46 3.82
C SER A 119 -8.30 3.43 2.75
N PHE A 120 -8.88 2.26 2.48
CA PHE A 120 -9.98 2.14 1.52
C PHE A 120 -11.25 2.77 2.09
N LEU A 121 -11.58 2.46 3.35
CA LEU A 121 -12.76 3.01 4.01
C LEU A 121 -12.70 4.54 4.08
N PHE A 122 -11.52 5.11 4.34
CA PHE A 122 -11.32 6.57 4.39
C PHE A 122 -11.72 7.24 3.07
N VAL A 123 -11.28 6.68 1.94
CA VAL A 123 -11.63 7.18 0.60
C VAL A 123 -13.13 7.05 0.32
N VAL A 124 -13.75 5.92 0.71
CA VAL A 124 -15.19 5.69 0.54
C VAL A 124 -16.01 6.67 1.38
N ILE A 125 -15.66 6.88 2.65
CA ILE A 125 -16.35 7.79 3.57
C ILE A 125 -16.28 9.22 3.05
N LEU A 126 -15.11 9.69 2.62
CA LEU A 126 -14.97 11.04 2.04
C LEU A 126 -15.78 11.20 0.76
N GLY A 127 -15.83 10.17 -0.08
CA GLY A 127 -16.69 10.16 -1.26
C GLY A 127 -18.16 10.30 -0.88
N PHE A 128 -18.63 9.53 0.10
CA PHE A 128 -20.01 9.58 0.58
C PHE A 128 -20.39 10.93 1.20
N LEU A 129 -19.58 11.46 2.12
CA LEU A 129 -19.84 12.74 2.79
C LEU A 129 -19.92 13.92 1.83
N ARG A 130 -19.22 13.83 0.69
CA ARG A 130 -19.22 14.87 -0.33
C ARG A 130 -20.49 14.89 -1.19
N HIS A 131 -21.24 13.80 -1.23
CA HIS A 131 -22.48 13.67 -2.01
C HIS A 131 -23.74 14.01 -1.19
N GLN A 132 -23.60 14.34 0.10
CA GLN A 132 -24.64 14.92 0.94
C GLN A 132 -24.57 16.45 0.89
#